data_AF-A0A357MRZ9-F1
#
_entry.id   AF-A0A357MRZ9-F1
#
_cell.length_a   1.000
_cell.length_b   1.000
_cell.length_c   1.000
_cell.angle_alpha   90.00
_cell.angle_beta   90.00
_cell.angle_gamma   90.00
#
_symmetry.space_group_name_H-M   'P 1'
#
loop_
_entity.id
_entity.type
_entity.pdbx_description
1 polymer ?
#
loop_
_entity_poly.entity_id
_entity_poly.type
_entity_poly.pdbx_seq_one_letter_code
_entity_poly.pdbx_strand_id
1 'polypeptide(L)' 'MKKNNQYNATLLKDYTLPAFLIDSARLQFILDPRETIVKAQLHIRRNPLVKIEDQSIKLNGIKLHLQEIKLKFIPC' A
#
# COMPACT_ATOMS: atom_id res chain seq x y z
N MET A 1 27.30 -3.97 -9.24
CA MET A 1 26.70 -5.32 -9.24
C MET A 1 25.24 -5.20 -9.68
N LYS A 2 24.87 -5.81 -10.81
CA LYS A 2 23.51 -5.74 -11.37
C LYS A 2 22.55 -6.54 -10.47
N LYS A 3 21.50 -5.94 -9.93
CA LYS A 3 20.43 -6.68 -9.23
C LYS A 3 19.66 -7.48 -10.27
N ASN A 4 19.74 -8.80 -10.20
CA ASN A 4 18.93 -9.71 -11.00
C ASN A 4 17.47 -9.53 -10.56
N ASN A 5 16.66 -8.90 -11.41
CA ASN A 5 15.24 -8.71 -11.15
C ASN A 5 14.51 -10.03 -11.45
N GLN A 6 14.57 -10.95 -10.49
CA GLN A 6 13.95 -12.26 -10.60
C GLN A 6 12.55 -12.18 -9.97
N TYR A 7 11.53 -12.07 -10.81
CA TYR A 7 10.15 -12.21 -10.37
C TYR A 7 9.96 -13.65 -9.90
N ASN A 8 9.76 -13.86 -8.59
CA ASN A 8 9.42 -15.17 -8.06
C ASN A 8 7.98 -15.50 -8.48
N ALA A 9 7.75 -16.75 -8.87
CA ALA A 9 6.41 -17.23 -9.14
C ALA A 9 5.53 -17.07 -7.90
N THR A 10 4.38 -16.41 -8.06
CA THR A 10 3.36 -16.33 -7.00
C THR A 10 2.51 -17.60 -7.08
N LEU A 11 2.51 -18.40 -6.01
CA LEU A 11 1.81 -19.68 -5.95
C LEU A 11 0.57 -19.57 -5.07
N LEU A 12 -0.53 -20.24 -5.45
CA LEU A 12 -1.78 -20.24 -4.68
C LEU A 12 -1.58 -20.77 -3.25
N LYS A 13 -0.71 -21.78 -3.06
CA LYS A 13 -0.42 -22.37 -1.75
C LYS A 13 0.25 -21.41 -0.75
N ASP A 14 0.84 -20.31 -1.24
CA ASP A 14 1.55 -19.33 -0.43
C ASP A 14 0.67 -18.10 -0.11
N TYR A 15 -0.62 -18.15 -0.48
CA TYR A 15 -1.57 -17.10 -0.15
C TYR A 15 -1.75 -16.97 1.37
N THR A 16 -1.64 -15.74 1.88
CA THR A 16 -1.85 -15.42 3.29
C THR A 16 -2.81 -14.25 3.43
N LEU A 17 -3.53 -14.22 4.56
CA LEU A 17 -4.41 -13.10 4.87
C LEU A 17 -3.58 -11.80 4.97
N PRO A 18 -4.03 -10.69 4.37
CA PRO A 18 -3.35 -9.41 4.52
C PRO A 18 -3.46 -8.93 5.98
N ALA A 19 -2.38 -8.40 6.53
CA ALA A 19 -2.34 -7.89 7.91
C ALA A 19 -3.15 -6.60 8.11
N PHE A 20 -3.38 -5.85 7.03
CA PHE A 20 -4.15 -4.62 7.02
C PHE A 20 -5.25 -4.70 5.97
N LEU A 21 -6.37 -4.07 6.26
CA LEU A 21 -7.51 -3.92 5.36
C LEU A 21 -7.68 -2.43 5.05
N ILE A 22 -8.04 -2.13 3.81
CA ILE A 22 -8.40 -0.78 3.37
C ILE A 22 -9.92 -0.73 3.33
N ASP A 23 -10.53 0.05 4.22
CA ASP A 23 -11.98 0.18 4.27
C ASP A 23 -12.49 1.17 3.21
N SER A 24 -11.69 2.19 2.89
CA SER A 24 -11.99 3.12 1.80
C SER A 24 -10.74 3.79 1.25
N ALA A 25 -10.81 4.19 -0.02
CA ALA A 25 -9.78 4.95 -0.71
C ALA A 25 -10.41 6.15 -1.40
N ARG A 26 -9.98 7.36 -1.01
CA ARG A 26 -10.33 8.60 -1.70
C ARG A 26 -9.16 9.02 -2.57
N LEU A 27 -9.40 9.08 -3.88
CA LEU A 27 -8.40 9.47 -4.86
C LEU A 27 -8.76 10.83 -5.46
N GLN A 28 -7.77 11.70 -5.57
CA GLN A 28 -7.87 12.94 -6.33
C GLN A 28 -6.76 12.96 -7.37
N PHE A 29 -7.15 13.17 -8.63
CA PHE A 29 -6.25 13.28 -9.76
C PHE A 29 -6.17 14.74 -10.19
N ILE A 30 -4.95 15.25 -10.29
CA ILE A 30 -4.66 16.55 -10.90
C ILE A 30 -3.91 16.21 -12.18
N LEU A 31 -4.59 16.40 -13.32
CA LEU A 31 -4.08 16.06 -14.63
C LEU A 31 -3.35 17.27 -15.22
N ASP A 32 -2.06 17.13 -15.44
CA ASP A 32 -1.25 18.06 -16.23
C ASP A 32 -0.59 17.28 -17.39
N PRO A 33 -0.39 17.90 -18.56
CA PRO A 33 0.26 17.25 -19.70
C PRO A 33 1.68 16.72 -19.43
N ARG A 34 2.39 17.29 -18.45
CA ARG A 34 3.75 16.88 -18.09
C ARG A 34 3.77 15.79 -17.02
N GLU A 35 2.88 15.89 -16.04
CA GLU A 35 2.79 14.93 -14.95
C GLU A 35 1.37 14.84 -14.36
N THR A 36 1.02 13.67 -13.82
CA THR A 36 -0.24 13.51 -13.08
C THR A 36 0.07 13.39 -11.59
N ILE A 37 -0.48 14.30 -10.80
CA ILE A 37 -0.39 14.23 -9.34
C ILE A 37 -1.60 13.43 -8.83
N VAL A 38 -1.32 12.38 -8.07
CA VAL A 38 -2.34 11.56 -7.42
C VAL A 38 -2.25 11.75 -5.91
N LYS A 39 -3.33 12.26 -5.30
CA LYS A 39 -3.48 12.29 -3.85
C LYS A 39 -4.37 11.14 -3.42
N ALA A 40 -3.85 10.25 -2.58
CA ALA A 40 -4.58 9.12 -2.03
C ALA A 40 -4.74 9.27 -0.51
N GLN A 41 -5.97 9.29 -0.04
CA GLN A 41 -6.30 9.17 1.38
C GLN A 41 -6.92 7.78 1.60
N LEU A 42 -6.22 6.95 2.39
CA LEU A 42 -6.62 5.58 2.68
C LEU A 42 -7.08 5.48 4.13
N HIS A 43 -8.25 4.92 4.37
CA HIS A 43 -8.67 4.49 5.71
C HIS A 43 -8.30 3.03 5.89
N ILE A 44 -7.36 2.78 6.79
CA ILE A 44 -6.69 1.49 6.95
C ILE A 44 -6.86 1.03 8.40
N ARG A 45 -7.20 -0.25 8.57
CA ARG A 45 -7.27 -0.90 9.87
C ARG A 45 -6.50 -2.22 9.86
N ARG A 46 -6.16 -2.72 11.05
CA ARG A 46 -5.63 -4.08 11.19
C ARG A 46 -6.69 -5.11 10.82
N ASN A 47 -6.27 -6.20 10.20
CA ASN A 47 -7.15 -7.33 9.92
C ASN A 47 -7.38 -8.12 11.23
N PRO A 48 -8.62 -8.18 11.76
CA PRO A 48 -8.91 -8.88 13.02
C PRO A 48 -8.70 -10.39 12.94
N LEU A 49 -8.60 -10.97 11.73
CA LEU A 49 -8.35 -12.39 11.52
C LEU A 49 -6.86 -12.75 11.58
N VAL A 50 -5.98 -11.76 11.65
CA VAL A 50 -4.52 -11.97 11.73
C VAL A 50 -4.10 -11.90 13.20
N LYS A 51 -3.55 -13.00 13.71
CA LYS A 51 -3.14 -13.15 15.13
C LYS A 51 -1.82 -12.44 15.48
N ILE A 52 -1.07 -11.99 14.47
CA ILE A 52 0.24 -11.35 14.66
C ILE A 52 0.05 -9.84 14.58
N GLU A 53 0.17 -9.18 15.72
CA GLU A 53 -0.08 -7.74 15.85
C GLU A 53 1.09 -6.87 15.36
N ASP A 54 2.30 -7.42 15.31
CA ASP A 54 3.51 -6.63 15.07
C ASP A 54 3.97 -6.62 13.61
N GLN A 55 3.04 -6.29 12.71
CA GLN A 55 3.35 -6.09 11.30
C GLN A 55 3.32 -4.61 10.95
N SER A 56 4.42 -4.10 10.39
CA SER A 56 4.45 -2.77 9.75
C SER A 56 3.57 -2.77 8.50
N ILE A 57 2.91 -1.64 8.25
CA ILE A 57 2.14 -1.46 7.02
C ILE A 57 3.06 -1.49 5.79
N LYS A 58 2.67 -2.23 4.76
CA LYS A 58 3.35 -2.31 3.47
C LYS A 58 2.40 -1.88 2.37
N LEU A 59 2.75 -0.80 1.67
CA LEU A 59 2.01 -0.30 0.51
C LEU A 59 2.88 -0.47 -0.74
N ASN A 60 2.32 -1.12 -1.76
CA ASN A 60 3.02 -1.35 -3.01
C ASN A 60 2.81 -0.16 -3.96
N GLY A 61 3.87 0.24 -4.67
CA GLY A 61 3.82 1.28 -5.69
C GLY A 61 4.94 1.07 -6.71
N ILE A 62 4.65 1.30 -8.00
CA ILE A 62 5.59 1.11 -9.10
C ILE A 62 5.70 2.42 -9.88
N LYS A 63 6.95 2.86 -10.13
CA LYS A 63 7.27 4.09 -10.89
C LYS A 63 6.52 5.32 -10.37
N LEU A 64 6.47 5.48 -9.04
CA LEU A 64 5.88 6.62 -8.36
C LEU A 64 6.96 7.55 -7.84
N HIS A 65 6.74 8.86 -7.97
CA HIS A 65 7.50 9.87 -7.25
C HIS A 65 6.70 10.25 -6.00
N LEU A 66 7.14 9.77 -4.83
CA LEU A 66 6.47 10.04 -3.58
C LEU A 66 6.73 11.50 -3.15
N GLN A 67 5.68 12.32 -3.17
CA GLN A 67 5.78 13.73 -2.78
C GLN A 67 5.62 13.94 -1.27
N GLU A 68 4.65 13.27 -0.65
CA GLU A 68 4.32 13.45 0.77
C GLU A 68 3.69 12.19 1.36
N ILE A 69 3.95 11.93 2.65
CA ILE A 69 3.20 10.97 3.48
C ILE A 69 2.70 11.69 4.72
N LYS A 70 1.42 11.49 5.05
CA LYS A 70 0.79 11.91 6.30
C LYS A 70 0.13 10.71 6.94
N LEU A 71 0.46 10.47 8.20
CA LEU A 71 -0.22 9.49 9.03
C LEU A 71 -1.07 10.22 10.07
N LYS A 72 -2.36 9.90 10.11
CA LYS A 72 -3.25 10.37 11.18
C LYS A 72 -3.67 9.15 11.99
N PHE A 73 -3.37 9.17 13.29
CA PHE A 73 -3.91 8.19 14.21
C PHE A 73 -5.32 8.63 14.60
N ILE A 74 -6.30 7.79 14.34
CA ILE A 74 -7.67 7.96 14.82
C ILE A 74 -7.89 6.80 15.79
N PRO A 75 -8.07 7.05 17.10
CA PRO A 75 -8.36 5.99 18.05
C PRO A 75 -9.66 5.30 17.62
N CYS A 76 -9.64 3.96 17.61
CA CYS A 76 -10.80 3.12 17.36
C CYS A 76 -11.72 3.08 18.57
#